data_AF-A0A429DR18-F1
#
_entry.id   AF-A0A429DR18-F1
#
_cell.length_a   1.000
_cell.length_b   1.000
_cell.length_c   1.000
_cell.angle_alpha   90.00
_cell.angle_beta   90.00
_cell.angle_gamma   90.00
#
_symmetry.space_group_name_H-M   'P 1'
#
loop_
_entity.id
_entity.type
_entity.pdbx_description
1 polymer ?
#
loop_
_entity_poly.entity_id
_entity_poly.type
_entity_poly.pdbx_seq_one_letter_code
_entity_poly.pdbx_strand_id
1 'polypeptide(L)'
;MNRPYRWDLVRPDQLGTLLERAGEPWLWFLDELIECAAKVVARAGDADLYFVGRSADSVHDLLSGTPWRERIHQLPLSFAGVRSGLSESDVDTLRGYLASAGLSPHDLARGRPKVFVDLVHSGQTFTELYGLLRKWIDDEREAWSIVRGRLRFLGITVRERTTPSAFRWQQHFDWPADLPANGVRNISLAWPVWHYFGDRQEKLTASFPRPRWSDENGRAPEHSEERLRGLAEAVAIVEAGRSKAGRDLLVRHLRKEPAMAESWLRTLITRLR
;
A
#
# COMPACT_ATOMS: atom_id res chain seq x y z
N MET A 1 -16.42 13.17 6.14
CA MET A 1 -14.95 13.18 5.99
C MET A 1 -14.59 13.07 4.53
N ASN A 2 -13.66 13.90 4.06
CA ASN A 2 -13.33 13.95 2.65
C ASN A 2 -12.35 12.81 2.30
N ARG A 3 -12.75 11.92 1.39
CA ARG A 3 -11.91 10.84 0.87
C ARG A 3 -11.97 10.90 -0.66
N PRO A 4 -10.86 10.63 -1.36
CA PRO A 4 -10.88 10.55 -2.81
C PRO A 4 -11.86 9.46 -3.27
N TYR A 5 -12.50 9.68 -4.42
CA TYR A 5 -13.35 8.68 -5.06
C TYR A 5 -12.60 7.35 -5.25
N ARG A 6 -13.31 6.23 -5.07
CA ARG A 6 -12.77 4.89 -5.19
C ARG A 6 -13.62 4.05 -6.14
N TRP A 7 -12.98 3.44 -7.12
CA TRP A 7 -13.57 2.41 -7.96
C TRP A 7 -13.71 1.10 -7.19
N ASP A 8 -14.88 0.46 -7.25
CA ASP A 8 -15.04 -0.92 -6.78
C ASP A 8 -14.60 -1.88 -7.90
N LEU A 9 -13.35 -2.35 -7.80
CA LEU A 9 -12.76 -3.30 -8.75
C LEU A 9 -13.18 -4.74 -8.49
N VAL A 10 -13.85 -5.01 -7.36
CA VAL A 10 -14.24 -6.36 -6.97
C VAL A 10 -15.53 -6.79 -7.68
N ARG A 11 -16.33 -5.85 -8.17
CA ARG A 11 -17.57 -6.12 -8.92
C ARG A 11 -17.49 -5.54 -10.33
N PRO A 12 -16.73 -6.17 -11.25
CA PRO A 12 -16.52 -5.63 -12.59
C PRO A 12 -17.82 -5.57 -13.42
N ASP A 13 -18.85 -6.32 -13.05
CA ASP A 13 -20.20 -6.24 -13.61
C ASP A 13 -20.82 -4.84 -13.45
N GLN A 14 -20.38 -4.07 -12.45
CA GLN A 14 -20.81 -2.68 -12.23
C GLN A 14 -20.06 -1.67 -13.10
N LEU A 15 -19.01 -2.08 -13.81
CA LEU A 15 -18.20 -1.20 -14.68
C LEU A 15 -18.75 -1.11 -16.11
N GLY A 16 -19.66 -2.02 -16.50
CA GLY A 16 -20.38 -1.97 -17.77
C GLY A 16 -19.48 -1.82 -19.00
N THR A 17 -19.86 -0.96 -19.93
CA THR A 17 -19.16 -0.72 -21.21
C THR A 17 -17.89 0.13 -21.08
N LEU A 18 -17.52 0.56 -19.87
CA LEU A 18 -16.30 1.37 -19.66
C LEU A 18 -15.04 0.61 -20.05
N LEU A 19 -15.03 -0.71 -19.85
CA LEU A 19 -13.88 -1.57 -20.16
C LEU A 19 -13.74 -1.85 -21.66
N GLU A 20 -14.86 -1.91 -22.40
CA GLU A 20 -14.86 -2.16 -23.85
C GLU A 20 -14.09 -1.09 -24.62
N ARG A 21 -14.08 0.15 -24.10
CA ARG A 21 -13.39 1.29 -24.70
C ARG A 21 -11.89 1.33 -24.44
N ALA A 22 -11.41 0.64 -23.42
CA ALA A 22 -10.02 0.71 -22.97
C ALA A 22 -9.09 -0.29 -23.67
N GLY A 23 -9.65 -1.35 -24.26
CA GLY A 23 -8.88 -2.46 -24.85
C GLY A 23 -8.28 -3.39 -23.81
N GLU A 24 -7.60 -4.44 -24.27
CA GLU A 24 -6.93 -5.41 -23.41
C GLU A 24 -5.58 -4.85 -22.91
N PRO A 25 -5.35 -4.76 -21.59
CA PRO A 25 -4.11 -4.22 -21.04
C PRO A 25 -2.95 -5.22 -21.20
N TRP A 26 -1.76 -4.71 -21.52
CA TRP A 26 -0.56 -5.54 -21.62
C TRP A 26 0.16 -5.66 -20.26
N LEU A 27 -0.08 -6.76 -19.55
CA LEU A 27 0.44 -7.01 -18.20
C LEU A 27 1.83 -7.68 -18.18
N TRP A 28 2.80 -7.13 -18.90
CA TRP A 28 4.16 -7.70 -19.00
C TRP A 28 4.91 -7.86 -17.66
N PHE A 29 4.48 -7.14 -16.62
CA PHE A 29 5.07 -7.13 -15.28
C PHE A 29 4.41 -8.12 -14.30
N LEU A 30 3.38 -8.86 -14.72
CA LEU A 30 2.46 -9.57 -13.82
C LEU A 30 3.16 -10.58 -12.90
N ASP A 31 4.09 -11.39 -13.42
CA ASP A 31 4.80 -12.39 -12.63
C ASP A 31 5.62 -11.74 -11.50
N GLU A 32 6.29 -10.62 -11.79
CA GLU A 32 7.08 -9.90 -10.80
C GLU A 32 6.20 -9.15 -9.80
N LEU A 33 5.02 -8.68 -10.22
CA LEU A 33 4.00 -8.14 -9.33
C LEU A 33 3.49 -9.21 -8.34
N ILE A 34 3.21 -10.43 -8.82
CA ILE A 34 2.77 -11.56 -7.99
C ILE A 34 3.85 -11.96 -6.99
N GLU A 35 5.11 -12.02 -7.40
CA GLU A 35 6.24 -12.26 -6.50
C GLU A 35 6.34 -11.16 -5.43
N CYS A 36 6.20 -9.89 -5.83
CA CYS A 36 6.24 -8.76 -4.92
C CYS A 36 5.10 -8.81 -3.89
N ALA A 37 3.87 -9.10 -4.34
CA ALA A 37 2.71 -9.25 -3.46
C ALA A 37 2.89 -10.40 -2.45
N ALA A 38 3.44 -11.54 -2.87
CA ALA A 38 3.78 -12.63 -1.96
C ALA A 38 4.75 -12.17 -0.87
N LYS A 39 5.80 -11.42 -1.24
CA LYS A 39 6.76 -10.86 -0.29
C LYS A 39 6.13 -9.83 0.65
N VAL A 40 5.21 -8.99 0.14
CA VAL A 40 4.46 -8.03 0.97
C VAL A 40 3.66 -8.77 2.04
N VAL A 41 2.85 -9.76 1.64
CA VAL A 41 2.04 -10.56 2.56
C VAL A 41 2.93 -11.29 3.59
N ALA A 42 3.97 -11.98 3.12
CA ALA A 42 4.84 -12.75 4.00
C ALA A 42 5.59 -11.86 5.02
N ARG A 43 6.05 -10.67 4.62
CA ARG A 43 6.85 -9.79 5.48
C ARG A 43 5.99 -8.91 6.38
N ALA A 44 4.74 -8.67 6.02
CA ALA A 44 3.78 -7.99 6.88
C ALA A 44 3.40 -8.84 8.10
N GLY A 45 3.43 -10.17 7.97
CA GLY A 45 3.00 -11.09 9.02
C GLY A 45 1.48 -11.19 9.10
N ASP A 46 0.95 -11.65 10.23
CA ASP A 46 -0.49 -11.69 10.50
C ASP A 46 -1.09 -10.29 10.78
N ALA A 47 -0.85 -9.34 9.88
CA ALA A 47 -1.18 -7.92 10.03
C ALA A 47 -2.17 -7.39 8.98
N ASP A 48 -2.75 -6.22 9.23
CA ASP A 48 -3.53 -5.47 8.25
C ASP A 48 -2.61 -4.52 7.47
N LEU A 49 -2.80 -4.47 6.16
CA LEU A 49 -1.96 -3.74 5.20
C LEU A 49 -2.62 -2.43 4.79
N TYR A 50 -1.87 -1.33 4.88
CA TYR A 50 -2.29 0.00 4.46
C TYR A 50 -1.38 0.48 3.34
N PHE A 51 -1.90 0.48 2.11
CA PHE A 51 -1.17 0.92 0.93
C PHE A 51 -1.18 2.45 0.87
N VAL A 52 -0.02 3.05 1.16
CA VAL A 52 0.16 4.49 1.25
C VAL A 52 0.41 5.07 -0.14
N GLY A 53 -0.27 6.15 -0.47
CA GLY A 53 -0.21 6.75 -1.80
C GLY A 53 -0.92 5.90 -2.86
N ARG A 54 -0.42 5.95 -4.10
CA ARG A 54 -1.04 5.30 -5.28
C ARG A 54 -0.06 4.43 -6.08
N SER A 55 1.18 4.36 -5.64
CA SER A 55 2.26 3.73 -6.40
C SER A 55 2.35 2.22 -6.15
N ALA A 56 1.81 1.75 -5.03
CA ALA A 56 1.67 0.34 -4.71
C ALA A 56 0.23 -0.20 -4.95
N ASP A 57 -0.64 0.56 -5.63
CA ASP A 57 -2.04 0.17 -5.89
C ASP A 57 -2.14 -1.17 -6.64
N SER A 58 -1.24 -1.48 -7.58
CA SER A 58 -1.27 -2.78 -8.27
C SER A 58 -1.09 -3.98 -7.36
N VAL A 59 -0.32 -3.84 -6.27
CA VAL A 59 -0.20 -4.91 -5.26
C VAL A 59 -1.50 -5.03 -4.47
N HIS A 60 -2.11 -3.90 -4.10
CA HIS A 60 -3.43 -3.88 -3.47
C HIS A 60 -4.47 -4.55 -4.37
N ASP A 61 -4.54 -4.19 -5.64
CA ASP A 61 -5.53 -4.67 -6.60
C ASP A 61 -5.39 -6.18 -6.81
N LEU A 62 -4.16 -6.67 -6.98
CA LEU A 62 -3.91 -8.12 -7.08
C LEU A 62 -4.43 -8.85 -5.83
N LEU A 63 -4.11 -8.35 -4.63
CA LEU A 63 -4.52 -8.95 -3.37
C LEU A 63 -6.03 -8.85 -3.13
N SER A 64 -6.71 -7.85 -3.70
CA SER A 64 -8.16 -7.70 -3.63
C SER A 64 -8.91 -8.82 -4.37
N GLY A 65 -8.26 -9.45 -5.36
CA GLY A 65 -8.73 -10.66 -6.03
C GLY A 65 -8.61 -11.93 -5.20
N THR A 66 -7.96 -11.87 -4.03
CA THR A 66 -7.68 -13.03 -3.16
C THR A 66 -8.49 -12.98 -1.86
N PRO A 67 -8.48 -14.05 -1.03
CA PRO A 67 -9.06 -14.01 0.32
C PRO A 67 -8.41 -12.96 1.26
N TRP A 68 -7.27 -12.38 0.89
CA TRP A 68 -6.60 -11.32 1.68
C TRP A 68 -7.29 -9.96 1.56
N ARG A 69 -8.27 -9.79 0.66
CA ARG A 69 -9.02 -8.54 0.43
C ARG A 69 -9.59 -7.90 1.70
N GLU A 70 -9.90 -8.70 2.72
CA GLU A 70 -10.47 -8.23 4.00
C GLU A 70 -9.42 -7.58 4.92
N ARG A 71 -8.13 -7.64 4.53
CA ARG A 71 -6.98 -7.21 5.33
C ARG A 71 -6.13 -6.15 4.65
N ILE A 72 -6.61 -5.62 3.53
CA ILE A 72 -5.92 -4.58 2.78
C ILE A 72 -6.79 -3.32 2.75
N HIS A 73 -6.12 -2.19 2.90
CA HIS A 73 -6.73 -0.89 2.94
C HIS A 73 -5.93 0.03 2.04
N GLN A 74 -6.60 0.84 1.22
CA GLN A 74 -5.94 1.95 0.55
C GLN A 74 -5.88 3.13 1.51
N LEU A 75 -4.73 3.77 1.53
CA LEU A 75 -4.48 5.04 2.18
C LEU A 75 -3.85 5.96 1.13
N PRO A 76 -4.63 6.51 0.18
CA PRO A 76 -4.15 7.34 -0.94
C PRO A 76 -3.56 8.70 -0.54
N LEU A 77 -2.95 8.79 0.65
CA LEU A 77 -2.32 9.95 1.23
C LEU A 77 -1.02 10.29 0.49
N SER A 78 -0.86 11.56 0.14
CA SER A 78 0.40 12.12 -0.34
C SER A 78 0.79 13.33 0.49
N PHE A 79 2.04 13.37 0.95
CA PHE A 79 2.63 14.53 1.62
C PHE A 79 3.29 15.51 0.62
N ALA A 80 2.97 15.41 -0.67
CA ALA A 80 3.39 16.44 -1.61
C ALA A 80 2.78 17.80 -1.21
N GLY A 81 3.63 18.84 -1.18
CA GLY A 81 3.23 20.20 -0.79
C GLY A 81 3.38 20.51 0.71
N VAL A 82 3.97 19.63 1.52
CA VAL A 82 4.21 19.86 2.97
C VAL A 82 5.61 20.38 3.30
N ARG A 83 6.40 20.82 2.31
CA ARG A 83 7.78 21.29 2.53
C ARG A 83 7.89 22.43 3.56
N SER A 84 6.82 23.20 3.75
CA SER A 84 6.72 24.27 4.75
C SER A 84 6.20 23.81 6.12
N GLY A 85 6.05 22.49 6.33
CA GLY A 85 5.42 21.91 7.50
C GLY A 85 3.90 21.75 7.37
N LEU A 86 3.31 21.11 8.38
CA LEU A 86 1.86 20.94 8.53
C LEU A 86 1.32 22.05 9.45
N SER A 87 0.22 22.70 9.05
CA SER A 87 -0.54 23.56 9.96
C SER A 87 -1.37 22.73 10.94
N GLU A 88 -1.91 23.34 12.00
CA GLU A 88 -2.83 22.66 12.93
C GLU A 88 -4.06 22.08 12.21
N SER A 89 -4.65 22.84 11.28
CA SER A 89 -5.78 22.38 10.47
C SER A 89 -5.42 21.20 9.56
N ASP A 90 -4.21 21.19 9.00
CA ASP A 90 -3.70 20.04 8.25
C ASP A 90 -3.62 18.79 9.17
N VAL A 91 -3.07 18.96 10.37
CA VAL A 91 -2.95 17.88 11.36
C VAL A 91 -4.32 17.33 11.75
N ASP A 92 -5.28 18.19 12.08
CA ASP A 92 -6.64 17.77 12.46
C ASP A 92 -7.34 17.01 11.33
N THR A 93 -7.21 17.50 10.10
CA THR A 93 -7.78 16.85 8.91
C THR A 93 -7.16 15.46 8.70
N LEU A 94 -5.84 15.35 8.81
CA LEU A 94 -5.13 14.08 8.66
C LEU A 94 -5.46 13.10 9.78
N ARG A 95 -5.53 13.55 11.04
CA ARG A 95 -5.93 12.73 12.19
C ARG A 95 -7.32 12.18 12.00
N GLY A 96 -8.27 13.03 11.60
CA GLY A 96 -9.61 12.59 11.24
C GLY A 96 -9.54 11.49 10.17
N TYR A 97 -8.84 11.74 9.05
CA TYR A 97 -8.72 10.78 7.97
C TYR A 97 -8.16 9.42 8.43
N LEU A 98 -7.07 9.44 9.18
CA LEU A 98 -6.44 8.24 9.73
C LEU A 98 -7.34 7.52 10.74
N ALA A 99 -7.99 8.24 11.66
CA ALA A 99 -8.96 7.65 12.61
C ALA A 99 -10.07 6.90 11.89
N SER A 100 -10.61 7.50 10.83
CA SER A 100 -11.68 6.88 10.04
C SER A 100 -11.24 5.61 9.29
N ALA A 101 -9.93 5.42 9.12
CA ALA A 101 -9.32 4.22 8.54
C ALA A 101 -8.90 3.20 9.62
N GLY A 102 -9.22 3.44 10.90
CA GLY A 102 -8.83 2.59 12.01
C GLY A 102 -7.33 2.72 12.35
N LEU A 103 -6.78 3.92 12.20
CA LEU A 103 -5.37 4.25 12.49
C LEU A 103 -5.26 5.31 13.60
N SER A 104 -6.28 5.45 14.45
CA SER A 104 -6.15 6.25 15.67
C SER A 104 -5.11 5.64 16.62
N PRO A 105 -4.50 6.40 17.54
CA PRO A 105 -3.61 5.83 18.56
C PRO A 105 -4.24 4.65 19.31
N HIS A 106 -5.54 4.75 19.63
CA HIS A 106 -6.31 3.68 20.25
C HIS A 106 -6.34 2.39 19.41
N ASP A 107 -6.58 2.51 18.11
CA ASP A 107 -6.64 1.39 17.17
C ASP A 107 -5.25 0.78 16.94
N LEU A 108 -4.20 1.61 16.83
CA LEU A 108 -2.81 1.14 16.69
C LEU A 108 -2.35 0.34 17.92
N ALA A 109 -2.84 0.72 19.10
CA ALA A 109 -2.56 0.03 20.35
C ALA A 109 -3.36 -1.27 20.52
N ARG A 110 -4.27 -1.64 19.60
CA ARG A 110 -5.20 -2.78 19.74
C ARG A 110 -5.35 -3.56 18.42
N GLY A 111 -6.11 -4.66 18.47
CA GLY A 111 -6.38 -5.47 17.29
C GLY A 111 -5.14 -6.09 16.63
N ARG A 112 -5.20 -6.21 15.30
CA ARG A 112 -4.10 -6.75 14.49
C ARG A 112 -3.01 -5.69 14.29
N PRO A 113 -1.73 -6.08 14.20
CA PRO A 113 -0.67 -5.18 13.79
C PRO A 113 -1.00 -4.46 12.47
N LYS A 114 -0.44 -3.26 12.29
CA LYS A 114 -0.72 -2.39 11.15
C LYS A 114 0.57 -2.17 10.37
N VAL A 115 0.51 -2.40 9.06
CA VAL A 115 1.68 -2.35 8.18
C VAL A 115 1.43 -1.37 7.05
N PHE A 116 2.23 -0.32 6.99
CA PHE A 116 2.20 0.63 5.87
C PHE A 116 3.07 0.11 4.73
N VAL A 117 2.54 0.15 3.50
CA VAL A 117 3.24 -0.32 2.30
C VAL A 117 3.26 0.81 1.28
N ASP A 118 4.43 1.09 0.69
CA ASP A 118 4.58 2.12 -0.36
C ASP A 118 5.65 1.70 -1.36
N LEU A 119 5.57 2.22 -2.58
CA LEU A 119 6.64 2.20 -3.56
C LEU A 119 7.60 3.36 -3.27
N VAL A 120 8.75 3.05 -2.67
CA VAL A 120 9.60 4.07 -2.04
C VAL A 120 10.66 4.59 -3.00
N HIS A 121 10.56 5.88 -3.33
CA HIS A 121 11.61 6.63 -4.03
C HIS A 121 12.64 7.22 -3.05
N SER A 122 12.20 8.06 -2.09
CA SER A 122 13.09 8.72 -1.12
C SER A 122 12.81 8.39 0.36
N GLY A 123 11.62 7.85 0.67
CA GLY A 123 11.19 7.57 2.05
C GLY A 123 10.43 8.71 2.74
N GLN A 124 10.30 9.89 2.11
CA GLN A 124 9.68 11.07 2.72
C GLN A 124 8.24 10.80 3.20
N THR A 125 7.41 10.13 2.40
CA THR A 125 6.02 9.81 2.76
C THR A 125 5.93 9.05 4.07
N PHE A 126 6.80 8.05 4.28
CA PHE A 126 6.84 7.30 5.53
C PHE A 126 7.36 8.13 6.69
N THR A 127 8.35 8.99 6.46
CA THR A 127 8.87 9.90 7.49
C THR A 127 7.80 10.86 8.00
N GLU A 128 7.04 11.49 7.10
CA GLU A 128 5.95 12.41 7.49
C GLU A 128 4.81 11.67 8.19
N LEU A 129 4.41 10.51 7.66
CA LEU A 129 3.38 9.67 8.27
C LEU A 129 3.80 9.22 9.67
N TYR A 130 5.03 8.74 9.83
CA TYR A 130 5.57 8.34 11.13
C TYR A 130 5.56 9.51 12.11
N GLY A 131 6.07 10.69 11.71
CA GLY A 131 6.12 11.87 12.57
C GLY A 131 4.73 12.29 13.06
N LEU A 132 3.75 12.31 12.15
CA LEU A 132 2.35 12.58 12.49
C LEU A 132 1.80 11.57 13.51
N LEU A 133 1.96 10.27 13.24
CA LEU A 133 1.47 9.21 14.11
C LEU A 133 2.16 9.26 15.49
N ARG A 134 3.48 9.40 15.52
CA ARG A 134 4.26 9.43 16.75
C ARG A 134 3.83 10.58 17.65
N LYS A 135 3.68 11.79 17.09
CA LYS A 135 3.18 12.96 17.81
C LYS A 135 1.75 12.77 18.30
N TRP A 136 0.88 12.19 17.47
CA TRP A 136 -0.51 11.94 17.85
C TRP A 136 -0.65 10.91 18.98
N ILE A 137 0.17 9.85 18.97
CA ILE A 137 0.24 8.88 20.06
C ILE A 137 0.68 9.55 21.37
N ASP A 138 1.67 10.47 21.32
CA ASP A 138 2.09 11.22 22.50
C ASP A 138 0.98 12.15 23.01
N ASP A 139 0.32 12.88 22.12
CA ASP A 139 -0.75 13.81 22.48
C ASP A 139 -1.93 13.07 23.15
N GLU A 140 -2.28 11.87 22.69
CA GLU A 140 -3.33 11.01 23.29
C GLU A 140 -2.83 10.11 24.43
N ARG A 141 -1.52 10.13 24.73
CA ARG A 141 -0.88 9.34 25.80
C ARG A 141 -1.11 7.82 25.68
N GLU A 142 -1.27 7.32 24.46
CA GLU A 142 -1.32 5.88 24.21
C GLU A 142 0.09 5.26 24.38
N ALA A 143 0.15 4.02 24.86
CA ALA A 143 1.42 3.40 25.28
C ALA A 143 2.33 3.11 24.08
N TRP A 144 3.31 3.98 23.82
CA TRP A 144 4.26 3.83 22.70
C TRP A 144 4.98 2.47 22.70
N SER A 145 5.32 1.93 23.87
CA SER A 145 5.96 0.61 24.00
C SER A 145 5.12 -0.53 23.40
N ILE A 146 3.78 -0.41 23.43
CA ILE A 146 2.85 -1.34 22.81
C ILE A 146 2.74 -1.04 21.31
N VAL A 147 2.50 0.22 20.95
CA VAL A 147 2.25 0.63 19.56
C VAL A 147 3.46 0.33 18.66
N ARG A 148 4.69 0.63 19.10
CA ARG A 148 5.91 0.38 18.30
C ARG A 148 6.12 -1.09 17.94
N GLY A 149 5.62 -2.02 18.76
CA GLY A 149 5.68 -3.46 18.48
C GLY A 149 4.65 -3.95 17.46
N ARG A 150 3.64 -3.12 17.17
CA ARG A 150 2.49 -3.42 16.30
C ARG A 150 2.50 -2.61 15.00
N LEU A 151 3.40 -1.64 14.87
CA LEU A 151 3.56 -0.80 13.69
C LEU A 151 4.72 -1.31 12.83
N ARG A 152 4.52 -1.41 11.52
CA ARG A 152 5.59 -1.71 10.56
C ARG A 152 5.46 -0.90 9.27
N PHE A 153 6.58 -0.77 8.57
CA PHE A 153 6.69 -0.09 7.28
C PHE A 153 7.41 -1.02 6.28
N LEU A 154 6.78 -1.28 5.14
CA LEU A 154 7.33 -2.05 4.04
C LEU A 154 7.56 -1.15 2.83
N GLY A 155 8.82 -0.92 2.49
CA GLY A 155 9.20 -0.17 1.30
C GLY A 155 9.40 -1.10 0.10
N ILE A 156 8.66 -0.89 -0.98
CA ILE A 156 8.95 -1.53 -2.28
C ILE A 156 9.96 -0.65 -3.01
N THR A 157 11.20 -1.12 -3.12
CA THR A 157 12.34 -0.35 -3.67
C THR A 157 12.81 -0.93 -5.00
N VAL A 158 13.62 -0.16 -5.73
CA VAL A 158 14.38 -0.70 -6.86
C VAL A 158 15.33 -1.78 -6.35
N ARG A 159 15.49 -2.85 -7.14
CA ARG A 159 16.50 -3.89 -6.96
C ARG A 159 17.84 -3.35 -7.41
N GLU A 160 18.65 -2.97 -6.43
CA GLU A 160 20.05 -2.62 -6.63
C GLU A 160 20.96 -3.82 -6.41
N ARG A 161 22.23 -3.69 -6.81
CA ARG A 161 23.27 -4.66 -6.43
C ARG A 161 23.39 -4.68 -4.91
N THR A 162 23.52 -5.87 -4.33
CA THR A 162 23.72 -6.01 -2.89
C THR A 162 25.17 -5.66 -2.53
N THR A 163 25.43 -4.40 -2.22
CA THR A 163 26.71 -3.91 -1.71
C THR A 163 26.52 -3.18 -0.38
N PRO A 164 27.56 -3.05 0.46
CA PRO A 164 27.48 -2.25 1.68
C PRO A 164 27.10 -0.78 1.43
N SER A 165 27.41 -0.26 0.24
CA SER A 165 27.09 1.09 -0.22
C SER A 165 25.74 1.24 -0.94
N ALA A 166 24.97 0.15 -1.07
CA ALA A 166 23.67 0.19 -1.73
C ALA A 166 22.72 1.14 -0.99
N PHE A 167 21.99 1.96 -1.74
CA PHE A 167 21.12 2.96 -1.16
C PHE A 167 19.98 2.28 -0.39
N ARG A 168 19.72 2.76 0.83
CA ARG A 168 18.62 2.29 1.67
C ARG A 168 17.95 3.49 2.29
N TRP A 169 16.79 3.85 1.75
CA TRP A 169 16.04 5.05 2.17
C TRP A 169 15.92 5.18 3.69
N GLN A 170 15.72 4.07 4.42
CA GLN A 170 15.54 4.08 5.87
C GLN A 170 16.82 4.46 6.64
N GLN A 171 18.01 4.38 6.04
CA GLN A 171 19.26 4.79 6.68
C GLN A 171 19.47 6.31 6.64
N HIS A 172 18.64 7.04 5.89
CA HIS A 172 18.70 8.48 5.78
C HIS A 172 17.77 9.21 6.78
N PHE A 173 17.13 8.46 7.68
CA PHE A 173 16.22 9.00 8.69
C PHE A 173 16.50 8.33 10.04
N ASP A 174 16.30 9.06 11.14
CA ASP A 174 16.55 8.54 12.48
C ASP A 174 15.40 7.68 13.03
N TRP A 175 14.17 7.98 12.62
CA TRP A 175 12.96 7.37 13.16
C TRP A 175 12.87 5.83 13.04
N PRO A 176 13.46 5.15 12.04
CA PRO A 176 13.44 3.69 11.99
C PRO A 176 14.07 3.03 13.22
N ALA A 177 15.00 3.73 13.92
CA ALA A 177 15.60 3.25 15.16
C ALA A 177 14.61 3.19 16.34
N ASP A 178 13.50 3.92 16.26
CA ASP A 178 12.44 3.89 17.28
C ASP A 178 11.57 2.64 17.16
N LEU A 179 11.68 1.87 16.07
CA LEU A 179 10.93 0.64 15.87
C LEU A 179 11.80 -0.59 16.19
N PRO A 180 11.20 -1.77 16.42
CA PRO A 180 11.95 -3.02 16.48
C PRO A 180 12.71 -3.28 15.17
N ALA A 181 13.72 -4.16 15.20
CA ALA A 181 14.55 -4.45 14.02
C ALA A 181 13.78 -4.95 12.77
N ASN A 182 12.56 -5.47 12.95
CA ASN A 182 11.66 -5.89 11.87
C ASN A 182 10.57 -4.85 11.53
N GLY A 183 10.59 -3.67 12.16
CA GLY A 183 9.64 -2.59 11.99
C GLY A 183 9.75 -1.86 10.65
N VAL A 184 10.92 -1.90 10.01
CA VAL A 184 11.13 -1.39 8.65
C VAL A 184 11.80 -2.45 7.79
N ARG A 185 11.18 -2.83 6.67
CA ARG A 185 11.74 -3.81 5.72
C ARG A 185 11.55 -3.37 4.28
N ASN A 186 12.41 -3.86 3.40
CA ASN A 186 12.33 -3.57 1.97
C ASN A 186 11.97 -4.82 1.15
N ILE A 187 11.30 -4.61 0.03
CA ILE A 187 10.99 -5.59 -1.01
C ILE A 187 11.47 -5.00 -2.33
N SER A 188 12.24 -5.76 -3.11
CA SER A 188 12.90 -5.19 -4.30
C SER A 188 12.27 -5.66 -5.60
N LEU A 189 11.94 -4.71 -6.48
CA LEU A 189 11.46 -4.90 -7.85
C LEU A 189 12.57 -4.57 -8.86
N ALA A 190 12.61 -5.24 -10.01
CA ALA A 190 13.45 -4.84 -11.12
C ALA A 190 13.14 -3.39 -11.52
N TRP A 191 14.18 -2.64 -11.90
CA TRP A 191 14.03 -1.22 -12.24
C TRP A 191 12.91 -0.95 -13.27
N PRO A 192 12.74 -1.72 -14.36
CA PRO A 192 11.65 -1.47 -15.31
C PRO A 192 10.26 -1.54 -14.68
N VAL A 193 10.02 -2.53 -13.82
CA VAL A 193 8.72 -2.72 -13.14
C VAL A 193 8.50 -1.66 -12.08
N TRP A 194 9.53 -1.36 -11.28
CA TRP A 194 9.49 -0.30 -10.28
C TRP A 194 9.20 1.07 -10.93
N HIS A 195 9.91 1.41 -12.00
CA HIS A 195 9.74 2.65 -12.75
C HIS A 195 8.37 2.73 -13.41
N TYR A 196 7.86 1.61 -13.94
CA TYR A 196 6.53 1.57 -14.50
C TYR A 196 5.47 1.95 -13.45
N PHE A 197 5.47 1.31 -12.29
CA PHE A 197 4.51 1.62 -11.23
C PHE A 197 4.69 3.01 -10.62
N GLY A 198 5.91 3.55 -10.55
CA GLY A 198 6.16 4.87 -10.00
C GLY A 198 5.73 6.00 -10.95
N ASP A 199 6.11 5.87 -12.23
CA ASP A 199 6.22 7.02 -13.12
C ASP A 199 5.40 6.90 -14.42
N ARG A 200 4.99 5.69 -14.83
CA ARG A 200 4.39 5.45 -16.15
C ARG A 200 2.97 4.92 -16.11
N GLN A 201 2.63 4.15 -15.09
CA GLN A 201 1.32 3.53 -14.96
C GLN A 201 0.22 4.59 -14.81
N GLU A 202 -0.83 4.45 -15.60
CA GLU A 202 -2.04 5.27 -15.46
C GLU A 202 -2.73 4.95 -14.13
N LYS A 203 -2.89 5.96 -13.28
CA LYS A 203 -3.37 5.76 -11.92
C LYS A 203 -4.88 5.89 -11.84
N LEU A 204 -5.51 4.90 -11.23
CA LEU A 204 -6.94 4.89 -10.98
C LEU A 204 -7.40 5.88 -9.92
N THR A 205 -6.62 6.02 -8.86
CA THR A 205 -6.93 6.96 -7.79
C THR A 205 -6.27 8.30 -8.09
N ALA A 206 -7.04 9.38 -8.02
CA ALA A 206 -6.49 10.72 -8.07
C ALA A 206 -5.50 10.92 -6.91
N SER A 207 -4.38 11.60 -7.17
CA SER A 207 -3.47 11.96 -6.08
C SER A 207 -4.21 12.81 -5.05
N PHE A 208 -3.96 12.57 -3.76
CA PHE A 208 -4.54 13.31 -2.62
C PHE A 208 -3.43 14.06 -1.84
N PRO A 209 -2.78 15.06 -2.46
CA PRO A 209 -1.77 15.91 -1.81
C PRO A 209 -2.43 16.94 -0.89
N ARG A 210 -1.62 17.68 -0.13
CA ARG A 210 -2.09 18.70 0.84
C ARG A 210 -3.23 19.59 0.34
N PRO A 211 -3.18 20.21 -0.86
CA PRO A 211 -4.26 21.06 -1.35
C PRO A 211 -5.63 20.35 -1.50
N ARG A 212 -5.65 19.01 -1.55
CA ARG A 212 -6.87 18.21 -1.72
C ARG A 212 -7.40 17.60 -0.44
N TRP A 213 -6.66 17.67 0.68
CA TRP A 213 -7.12 17.07 1.95
C TRP A 213 -8.48 17.62 2.40
N SER A 214 -8.76 18.90 2.10
CA SER A 214 -10.02 19.58 2.36
C SER A 214 -10.93 19.73 1.13
N ASP A 215 -10.53 19.27 -0.06
CA ASP A 215 -11.27 19.50 -1.32
C ASP A 215 -12.45 18.55 -1.52
N GLU A 216 -13.66 19.01 -1.22
CA GLU A 216 -14.89 18.20 -1.35
C GLU A 216 -15.20 17.74 -2.78
N ASN A 217 -14.57 18.33 -3.81
CA ASN A 217 -14.82 18.03 -5.21
C ASN A 217 -14.11 16.76 -5.71
N GLY A 218 -13.16 16.20 -4.96
CA GLY A 218 -12.42 14.97 -5.34
C GLY A 218 -13.22 13.66 -5.31
N ARG A 219 -14.56 13.74 -5.27
CA ARG A 219 -15.48 12.62 -5.04
C ARG A 219 -16.15 12.08 -6.30
N ALA A 220 -15.98 12.71 -7.46
CA ALA A 220 -16.53 12.20 -8.72
C ALA A 220 -15.50 11.31 -9.45
N PRO A 221 -15.92 10.22 -10.10
CA PRO A 221 -15.06 9.47 -11.01
C PRO A 221 -14.68 10.34 -12.22
N GLU A 222 -13.41 10.26 -12.62
CA GLU A 222 -12.92 10.84 -13.87
C GLU A 222 -13.00 9.79 -14.98
N HIS A 223 -13.52 10.15 -16.15
CA HIS A 223 -13.72 9.22 -17.28
C HIS A 223 -12.82 9.54 -18.49
N SER A 224 -11.65 10.14 -18.25
CA SER A 224 -10.63 10.36 -19.29
C SER A 224 -10.12 9.02 -19.86
N GLU A 225 -9.61 9.03 -21.09
CA GLU A 225 -9.08 7.81 -21.72
C GLU A 225 -7.94 7.18 -20.91
N GLU A 226 -7.08 8.02 -20.33
CA GLU A 226 -6.04 7.61 -19.38
C GLU A 226 -6.64 6.84 -18.21
N ARG A 227 -7.73 7.36 -17.64
CA ARG A 227 -8.39 6.71 -16.50
C ARG A 227 -9.03 5.39 -16.89
N LEU A 228 -9.62 5.30 -18.08
CA LEU A 228 -10.20 4.06 -18.59
C LEU A 228 -9.12 3.00 -18.85
N ARG A 229 -7.95 3.39 -19.37
CA ARG A 229 -6.79 2.48 -19.51
C ARG A 229 -6.32 1.97 -18.15
N GLY A 230 -6.15 2.86 -17.18
CA GLY A 230 -5.82 2.47 -15.80
C GLY A 230 -6.86 1.56 -15.16
N LEU A 231 -8.15 1.77 -15.47
CA LEU A 231 -9.25 0.93 -14.99
C LEU A 231 -9.20 -0.47 -15.57
N ALA A 232 -9.00 -0.61 -16.88
CA ALA A 232 -8.87 -1.91 -17.52
C ALA A 232 -7.68 -2.69 -16.98
N GLU A 233 -6.53 -2.02 -16.80
CA GLU A 233 -5.35 -2.64 -16.22
C GLU A 233 -5.59 -3.13 -14.79
N ALA A 234 -6.16 -2.30 -13.93
CA ALA A 234 -6.44 -2.68 -12.55
C ALA A 234 -7.42 -3.86 -12.46
N VAL A 235 -8.49 -3.85 -13.28
CA VAL A 235 -9.43 -4.97 -13.37
C VAL A 235 -8.73 -6.25 -13.80
N ALA A 236 -7.87 -6.20 -14.82
CA ALA A 236 -7.09 -7.36 -15.25
C ALA A 236 -6.14 -7.88 -14.14
N ILE A 237 -5.57 -6.98 -13.33
CA ILE A 237 -4.77 -7.35 -12.16
C ILE A 237 -5.62 -8.01 -11.07
N VAL A 238 -6.83 -7.51 -10.77
CA VAL A 238 -7.76 -8.16 -9.84
C VAL A 238 -8.13 -9.56 -10.33
N GLU A 239 -8.44 -9.70 -11.62
CA GLU A 239 -8.75 -11.00 -12.23
C GLU A 239 -7.58 -11.97 -12.18
N ALA A 240 -6.34 -11.49 -12.38
CA ALA A 240 -5.15 -12.32 -12.17
C ALA A 240 -5.09 -12.85 -10.74
N GLY A 241 -5.41 -12.04 -9.73
CA GLY A 241 -5.49 -12.44 -8.31
C GLY A 241 -6.58 -13.47 -8.00
N ARG A 242 -7.67 -13.49 -8.78
CA ARG A 242 -8.77 -14.47 -8.66
C ARG A 242 -8.45 -15.79 -9.37
N SER A 243 -7.75 -15.68 -10.50
CA SER A 243 -7.45 -16.80 -11.37
C SER A 243 -6.69 -17.90 -10.61
N LYS A 244 -6.94 -19.16 -10.99
CA LYS A 244 -6.18 -20.28 -10.43
C LYS A 244 -4.68 -20.14 -10.71
N ALA A 245 -4.31 -19.72 -11.91
CA ALA A 245 -2.92 -19.55 -12.31
C ALA A 245 -2.19 -18.50 -11.44
N GLY A 246 -2.80 -17.33 -11.23
CA GLY A 246 -2.25 -16.28 -10.38
C GLY A 246 -2.17 -16.71 -8.91
N ARG A 247 -3.20 -17.39 -8.38
CA ARG A 247 -3.17 -17.94 -7.01
C ARG A 247 -2.11 -19.02 -6.83
N ASP A 248 -1.95 -19.91 -7.79
CA ASP A 248 -0.90 -20.95 -7.76
C ASP A 248 0.50 -20.34 -7.78
N LEU A 249 0.72 -19.29 -8.59
CA LEU A 249 1.99 -18.56 -8.63
C LEU A 249 2.23 -17.81 -7.32
N LEU A 250 1.23 -17.11 -6.78
CA LEU A 250 1.30 -16.44 -5.47
C LEU A 250 1.69 -17.44 -4.36
N VAL A 251 1.02 -18.59 -4.30
CA VAL A 251 1.34 -19.67 -3.34
C VAL A 251 2.75 -20.19 -3.54
N ARG A 252 3.22 -20.34 -4.78
CA ARG A 252 4.60 -20.76 -5.08
C ARG A 252 5.64 -19.80 -4.49
N HIS A 253 5.40 -18.49 -4.56
CA HIS A 253 6.31 -17.49 -3.97
C HIS A 253 6.17 -17.44 -2.45
N LEU A 254 4.96 -17.47 -1.90
CA LEU A 254 4.74 -17.50 -0.44
C LEU A 254 5.47 -18.67 0.22
N ARG A 255 5.47 -19.85 -0.43
CA ARG A 255 6.16 -21.07 0.05
C ARG A 255 7.68 -20.92 0.21
N LYS A 256 8.29 -19.93 -0.44
CA LYS A 256 9.73 -19.67 -0.37
C LYS A 256 10.09 -18.68 0.74
N GLU A 257 9.11 -17.99 1.32
CA GLU A 257 9.37 -16.99 2.35
C GLU A 257 9.48 -17.63 3.75
N PRO A 258 10.35 -17.11 4.64
CA PRO A 258 10.55 -17.67 5.99
C PRO A 258 9.27 -17.75 6.84
N ALA A 259 8.29 -16.87 6.58
CA ALA A 259 7.00 -16.85 7.26
C ALA A 259 6.19 -18.14 7.09
N MET A 260 6.58 -19.06 6.21
CA MET A 260 5.98 -20.39 6.07
C MET A 260 6.05 -21.24 7.34
N ALA A 261 7.01 -20.94 8.21
CA ALA A 261 7.11 -21.55 9.53
C ALA A 261 5.93 -21.14 10.44
N GLU A 262 5.19 -20.08 10.12
CA GLU A 262 4.08 -19.57 10.91
C GLU A 262 2.73 -20.17 10.49
N SER A 263 1.86 -20.43 11.47
CA SER A 263 0.57 -21.10 11.24
C SER A 263 -0.40 -20.26 10.40
N TRP A 264 -0.41 -18.94 10.59
CA TRP A 264 -1.30 -18.03 9.85
C TRP A 264 -1.07 -18.11 8.34
N LEU A 265 0.19 -18.23 7.89
CA LEU A 265 0.52 -18.27 6.46
C LEU A 265 0.13 -19.62 5.86
N ARG A 266 0.29 -20.73 6.60
CA ARG A 266 -0.20 -22.05 6.17
C ARG A 266 -1.72 -22.06 6.01
N THR A 267 -2.45 -21.42 6.93
CA THR A 267 -3.91 -21.24 6.82
C THR A 267 -4.27 -20.41 5.59
N LEU A 268 -3.55 -19.32 5.32
CA LEU A 268 -3.77 -18.50 4.12
C LEU A 268 -3.58 -19.32 2.84
N ILE A 269 -2.49 -20.07 2.71
CA ILE A 269 -2.21 -20.89 1.53
C ILE A 269 -3.33 -21.90 1.28
N THR A 270 -3.93 -22.44 2.35
CA THR A 270 -5.07 -23.35 2.22
C THR A 270 -6.30 -22.65 1.64
N ARG A 271 -6.55 -21.38 2.00
CA ARG A 271 -7.65 -20.56 1.45
C ARG A 271 -7.40 -20.07 0.03
N LEU A 272 -6.13 -19.97 -0.39
CA LEU A 272 -5.74 -19.55 -1.73
C LEU A 272 -5.91 -20.64 -2.78
N ARG A 273 -5.97 -21.91 -2.38
CA ARG A 273 -6.19 -23.07 -3.25
C ARG A 273 -7.69 -23.20 -3.53
#